data_AF-A0A167BE31-F1
#
_entry.id   AF-A0A167BE31-F1
#
_cell.length_a   1.000
_cell.length_b   1.000
_cell.length_c   1.000
_cell.angle_alpha   90.00
_cell.angle_beta   90.00
_cell.angle_gamma   90.00
#
_symmetry.space_group_name_H-M   'P 1'
#
loop_
_entity.id
_entity.type
_entity.pdbx_description
1 polymer ?
#
loop_
_entity_poly.entity_id
_entity_poly.type
_entity_poly.pdbx_seq_one_letter_code
_entity_poly.pdbx_strand_id
1 'polypeptide(L)'
;MIAVSPQSPDNTLSQREKEELTFQVLSDTNGLVAAFYNILYDVPVYIQDIMKPIGMDLMEYNATNRGILPIPSTFMIDESGIIRSAYVNPDFMQRFDPMNILHELRKL
;
A
#
# COMPACT_ATOMS: atom_id res chain seq x y z
N MET A 1 6.02 10.54 7.28
CA MET A 1 5.48 9.26 6.78
C MET A 1 5.08 9.44 5.33
N ILE A 2 5.13 8.37 4.53
CA ILE A 2 4.61 8.36 3.15
C ILE A 2 3.82 7.05 3.01
N ALA A 3 2.60 7.13 2.49
CA ALA A 3 1.83 5.96 2.09
C ALA A 3 1.84 5.84 0.57
N VAL A 4 1.95 4.60 0.07
CA VAL A 4 1.97 4.31 -1.36
C VAL A 4 0.99 3.17 -1.62
N SER A 5 0.13 3.33 -2.62
CA SER A 5 -0.83 2.29 -3.01
C SER A 5 -1.14 2.33 -4.51
N PRO A 6 -1.74 1.28 -5.10
CA PRO A 6 -2.15 1.32 -6.49
C PRO A 6 -3.31 2.27 -6.80
N GLN A 7 -3.93 2.89 -5.78
CA GLN A 7 -5.06 3.79 -5.99
C GLN A 7 -4.74 4.89 -6.99
N SER A 8 -5.73 5.29 -7.79
CA SER A 8 -5.60 6.42 -8.69
C SER A 8 -5.26 7.72 -7.92
N PRO A 9 -4.65 8.73 -8.56
CA PRO A 9 -4.37 10.01 -7.91
C PRO A 9 -5.62 10.69 -7.34
N ASP A 10 -6.75 10.59 -8.03
CA ASP A 10 -8.03 11.16 -7.60
C ASP A 10 -8.58 10.46 -6.35
N ASN A 11 -8.51 9.12 -6.32
CA ASN A 11 -8.94 8.33 -5.15
C ASN A 11 -7.99 8.54 -3.97
N THR A 12 -6.69 8.64 -4.25
CA THR A 12 -5.65 8.95 -3.26
C THR A 12 -5.87 10.33 -2.63
N LEU A 13 -6.13 11.36 -3.45
CA LEU A 13 -6.42 12.71 -2.99
C LEU A 13 -7.70 12.75 -2.13
N SER A 14 -8.78 12.15 -2.64
CA SER A 14 -10.07 12.07 -1.94
C SER A 14 -9.93 11.37 -0.60
N GLN A 15 -9.16 10.29 -0.52
CA GLN A 15 -8.91 9.58 0.74
C GLN A 15 -8.11 10.45 1.72
N ARG A 16 -7.04 11.11 1.25
CA ARG A 16 -6.24 12.03 2.08
C ARG A 16 -7.09 13.15 2.68
N GLU A 17 -7.98 13.74 1.89
CA GLU A 17 -8.88 14.80 2.34
C GLU A 17 -9.95 14.28 3.31
N LYS A 18 -10.60 13.16 2.99
CA LYS A 18 -11.66 12.55 3.80
C LYS A 18 -11.16 12.09 5.17
N GLU A 19 -9.95 11.55 5.23
CA GLU A 19 -9.35 11.01 6.46
C GLU A 19 -8.44 12.03 7.17
N GLU A 20 -8.36 13.28 6.67
CA GLU A 20 -7.53 14.36 7.22
C GLU A 20 -6.05 13.96 7.41
N LEU A 21 -5.52 13.16 6.48
CA LEU A 21 -4.17 12.63 6.58
C LEU A 21 -3.13 13.74 6.42
N THR A 22 -2.23 13.86 7.39
CA THR A 22 -1.18 14.90 7.44
C THR A 22 0.12 14.50 6.75
N PHE A 23 0.16 13.30 6.18
CA PHE A 23 1.32 12.75 5.48
C PHE A 23 1.07 12.59 3.98
N GLN A 24 2.14 12.41 3.21
CA GLN A 24 2.02 12.22 1.76
C GLN A 24 1.40 10.87 1.45
N VAL A 25 0.43 10.85 0.53
CA VAL A 25 -0.16 9.64 -0.02
C VAL A 25 0.09 9.66 -1.52
N LEU A 26 0.75 8.63 -2.04
CA LEU A 26 1.22 8.53 -3.41
C LEU A 26 0.55 7.36 -4.15
N SER A 27 0.35 7.54 -5.45
CA SER A 27 -0.18 6.52 -6.35
C SER A 27 0.92 5.74 -7.05
N ASP A 28 0.85 4.41 -6.97
CA ASP A 28 1.65 3.44 -7.72
C ASP A 28 0.71 2.58 -8.57
N THR A 29 -0.03 3.24 -9.47
CA THR A 29 -1.15 2.71 -10.27
C THR A 29 -0.85 1.37 -10.96
N ASN A 30 0.39 1.15 -11.39
CA ASN A 30 0.84 -0.08 -12.05
C ASN A 30 1.68 -1.00 -11.16
N GLY A 31 1.81 -0.68 -9.87
CA GLY A 31 2.54 -1.47 -8.88
C GLY A 31 4.04 -1.53 -9.11
N LEU A 32 4.65 -0.55 -9.78
CA LEU A 32 6.08 -0.59 -10.12
C LEU A 32 6.96 -0.50 -8.87
N VAL A 33 6.58 0.33 -7.91
CA VAL A 33 7.29 0.43 -6.62
C VAL A 33 7.07 -0.83 -5.81
N ALA A 34 5.83 -1.29 -5.71
CA ALA A 34 5.51 -2.53 -5.00
C ALA A 34 6.22 -3.76 -5.60
N ALA A 35 6.36 -3.83 -6.93
CA ALA A 35 7.11 -4.87 -7.61
C ALA A 35 8.61 -4.78 -7.33
N PHE A 36 9.18 -3.57 -7.33
CA PHE A 36 10.60 -3.36 -6.99
C PHE A 36 10.92 -3.82 -5.56
N TYR A 37 9.97 -3.66 -4.63
CA TYR A 37 10.07 -4.13 -3.24
C TYR A 37 9.68 -5.62 -3.08
N ASN A 38 9.38 -6.34 -4.16
CA ASN A 38 8.95 -7.74 -4.16
C ASN A 38 7.71 -8.03 -3.29
N ILE A 39 6.78 -7.08 -3.24
CA ILE A 39 5.52 -7.20 -2.48
C ILE A 39 4.27 -7.13 -3.35
N LEU A 40 4.39 -7.06 -4.68
CA LEU A 40 3.24 -7.04 -5.57
C LEU A 40 2.76 -8.45 -5.92
N TYR A 41 1.45 -8.67 -5.93
CA TYR A 41 0.85 -9.89 -6.46
C TYR A 41 -0.37 -9.59 -7.34
N ASP A 42 -0.64 -10.48 -8.30
CA ASP A 42 -1.87 -10.49 -9.07
C ASP A 42 -2.98 -11.15 -8.25
N VAL A 43 -4.09 -10.44 -8.08
CA VAL A 43 -5.28 -10.95 -7.41
C VAL A 43 -5.92 -12.01 -8.31
N PRO A 44 -6.18 -13.23 -7.83
CA PRO A 44 -6.81 -14.26 -8.65
C PRO A 44 -8.16 -13.81 -9.22
N VAL A 45 -8.46 -14.18 -10.47
CA VAL A 45 -9.69 -13.75 -11.17
C VAL A 45 -10.95 -14.08 -10.35
N TYR A 46 -11.02 -15.27 -9.77
CA TYR A 46 -12.18 -15.67 -8.95
C TYR A 46 -12.39 -14.78 -7.71
N ILE A 47 -11.33 -14.17 -7.17
CA ILE A 47 -11.44 -13.20 -6.07
C ILE A 47 -11.93 -11.86 -6.63
N GLN A 48 -11.42 -11.42 -7.78
CA GLN A 48 -11.89 -10.19 -8.43
C GLN A 48 -13.39 -10.26 -8.76
N ASP A 49 -13.87 -11.41 -9.22
CA ASP A 49 -15.28 -11.66 -9.53
C ASP A 49 -16.19 -11.59 -8.28
N ILE A 50 -15.64 -11.87 -7.09
CA ILE A 50 -16.34 -11.73 -5.80
C ILE A 50 -16.31 -10.28 -5.31
N MET A 51 -15.21 -9.57 -5.52
CA MET A 51 -15.01 -8.19 -5.06
C MET A 51 -15.82 -7.17 -5.88
N LYS A 52 -15.92 -7.36 -7.19
CA LYS A 52 -16.56 -6.41 -8.10
C LYS A 52 -18.05 -6.15 -7.78
N PRO A 53 -18.91 -7.16 -7.54
CA PRO A 53 -20.32 -6.95 -7.21
C PRO A 53 -20.57 -6.22 -5.89
N ILE A 54 -19.61 -6.24 -4.96
CA ILE A 54 -19.67 -5.54 -3.67
C ILE A 54 -19.00 -4.16 -3.71
N GLY A 55 -18.78 -3.61 -4.90
CA GLY A 55 -18.26 -2.26 -5.11
C GLY A 55 -16.74 -2.14 -5.01
N MET A 56 -16.00 -3.25 -5.03
CA MET A 56 -14.54 -3.28 -4.99
C MET A 56 -13.96 -3.68 -6.36
N ASP A 57 -14.26 -2.91 -7.40
CA ASP A 57 -13.59 -3.07 -8.70
C ASP A 57 -12.17 -2.50 -8.63
N LEU A 58 -11.17 -3.39 -8.51
CA LEU A 58 -9.77 -3.00 -8.37
C LEU A 58 -9.23 -2.25 -9.59
N MET A 59 -9.63 -2.65 -10.81
CA MET A 59 -9.12 -2.04 -12.04
C MET A 59 -9.64 -0.62 -12.20
N GLU A 60 -10.93 -0.41 -11.91
CA GLU A 60 -11.56 0.91 -11.89
C GLU A 60 -10.95 1.80 -10.79
N TYR A 61 -10.89 1.30 -9.55
CA TYR A 61 -10.43 2.07 -8.40
C TYR A 61 -8.95 2.47 -8.49
N ASN A 62 -8.12 1.60 -9.07
CA ASN A 62 -6.69 1.83 -9.23
C ASN A 62 -6.34 2.43 -10.59
N ALA A 63 -7.31 2.74 -11.47
CA ALA A 63 -7.09 3.25 -12.83
C ALA A 63 -6.06 2.44 -13.63
N THR A 64 -6.16 1.11 -13.58
CA THR A 64 -5.23 0.17 -14.22
C THR A 64 -5.99 -0.97 -14.91
N ASN A 65 -5.33 -1.68 -15.81
CA ASN A 65 -5.89 -2.85 -16.50
C ASN A 65 -5.53 -4.18 -15.83
N ARG A 66 -4.92 -4.14 -14.63
CA ARG A 66 -4.50 -5.32 -13.87
C ARG A 66 -5.09 -5.32 -12.47
N GLY A 67 -5.72 -6.42 -12.08
CA GLY A 67 -6.12 -6.65 -10.69
C GLY A 67 -4.91 -6.99 -9.82
N ILE A 68 -4.16 -5.98 -9.39
CA ILE A 68 -2.95 -6.13 -8.57
C ILE A 68 -3.16 -5.51 -7.18
N LEU A 69 -2.51 -6.11 -6.18
CA LEU A 69 -2.44 -5.55 -4.83
C LEU A 69 -1.02 -5.73 -4.26
N PRO A 70 -0.54 -4.78 -3.46
CA PRO A 70 0.66 -4.99 -2.65
C PRO A 70 0.31 -5.80 -1.39
N ILE A 71 1.23 -6.64 -0.93
CA ILE A 71 1.23 -7.16 0.43
C ILE A 71 1.40 -5.97 1.37
N PRO A 72 0.50 -5.80 2.37
CA PRO A 72 0.67 -4.77 3.39
C PRO A 72 2.04 -4.81 4.03
N SER A 73 2.75 -3.69 3.91
CA SER A 73 4.15 -3.60 4.32
C SER A 73 4.45 -2.25 4.95
N THR A 74 5.45 -2.22 5.83
CA THR A 74 5.98 -1.00 6.45
C THR A 74 7.50 -1.07 6.40
N PHE A 75 8.12 -0.09 5.76
CA PHE A 75 9.57 0.02 5.65
C PHE A 75 10.04 1.27 6.37
N MET A 76 11.14 1.16 7.09
CA MET A 76 11.85 2.30 7.67
C MET A 76 13.15 2.48 6.91
N ILE A 77 13.30 3.65 6.31
CA ILE A 77 14.40 4.00 5.43
C ILE A 77 15.13 5.18 6.07
N ASP A 78 16.45 5.07 6.20
CA ASP A 78 17.27 6.17 6.73
C ASP A 78 17.60 7.23 5.66
N GLU A 79 18.30 8.29 6.06
CA GLU A 79 18.69 9.39 5.16
C GLU A 79 19.67 8.96 4.05
N SER A 80 20.34 7.82 4.21
CA SER A 80 21.20 7.23 3.17
C SER A 80 20.41 6.38 2.17
N GLY A 81 19.09 6.27 2.31
CA GLY A 81 18.23 5.47 1.47
C GLY A 81 18.28 3.97 1.77
N ILE A 82 18.78 3.57 2.93
CA ILE A 82 18.89 2.16 3.33
C ILE A 82 17.69 1.75 4.17
N ILE A 83 17.08 0.61 3.82
CA ILE A 83 16.03 0.00 4.63
C ILE A 83 16.68 -0.56 5.91
N ARG A 84 16.27 -0.03 7.06
CA ARG A 84 16.77 -0.42 8.40
C ARG A 84 15.82 -1.36 9.12
N SER A 85 14.53 -1.30 8.80
CA SER A 85 13.52 -2.24 9.28
C SER A 85 12.46 -2.45 8.19
N ALA A 86 11.94 -3.67 8.12
CA ALA A 86 10.87 -4.05 7.20
C ALA A 86 9.88 -4.97 7.93
N TYR A 87 8.60 -4.64 7.83
CA TYR A 87 7.50 -5.51 8.21
C TYR A 87 6.68 -5.80 6.96
N VAL A 88 6.48 -7.08 6.64
CA VAL A 88 5.71 -7.55 5.47
C VAL A 88 4.81 -8.68 5.96
N ASN A 89 3.50 -8.55 5.81
CA ASN A 89 2.55 -9.56 6.27
C ASN A 89 1.46 -9.86 5.23
N PRO A 90 1.43 -11.08 4.66
CA PRO A 90 0.36 -11.51 3.75
C PRO A 90 -1.03 -11.51 4.38
N ASP A 91 -1.13 -11.68 5.70
CA ASP A 91 -2.38 -11.47 6.43
C ASP A 91 -2.65 -9.96 6.54
N PHE A 92 -3.46 -9.45 5.61
CA PHE A 92 -3.79 -8.03 5.53
C PHE A 92 -4.59 -7.48 6.72
N MET A 93 -5.13 -8.36 7.57
CA MET A 93 -5.79 -8.00 8.83
C MET A 93 -4.79 -7.74 9.94
N GLN A 94 -3.54 -8.18 9.79
CA GLN A 94 -2.46 -7.93 10.73
C GLN A 94 -1.60 -6.75 10.23
N ARG A 95 -1.59 -5.68 11.01
CA ARG A 95 -0.79 -4.48 10.73
C ARG A 95 0.39 -4.39 11.68
N PHE A 96 1.43 -3.69 11.26
CA PHE A 96 2.55 -3.44 12.14
C PHE A 96 2.10 -2.55 13.30
N ASP A 97 2.34 -3.00 14.53
CA ASP A 97 1.94 -2.27 15.72
C ASP A 97 2.60 -0.87 15.74
N PRO A 98 1.83 0.22 15.91
CA PRO A 98 2.38 1.58 15.96
C PRO A 98 3.47 1.79 17.01
N MET A 99 3.39 1.11 18.16
CA MET A 99 4.43 1.19 19.20
C MET A 99 5.73 0.51 18.76
N ASN A 100 5.63 -0.60 18.01
CA ASN A 100 6.81 -1.23 17.41
C ASN A 100 7.41 -0.33 16.33
N ILE A 101 6.57 0.37 15.55
CA ILE A 101 7.03 1.38 14.59
C ILE A 101 7.86 2.45 15.29
N LEU A 102 7.33 3.06 16.36
CA LEU A 102 8.03 4.08 17.13
C LEU A 102 9.30 3.55 17.78
N HIS A 103 9.31 2.30 18.24
CA HIS A 103 10.48 1.67 18.83
C HIS A 103 11.62 1.51 17.82
N GLU A 104 11.35 0.99 16.63
CA GLU A 104 12.37 0.85 15.58
C GLU A 104 12.85 2.21 15.05
N LEU A 105 11.96 3.20 14.93
CA LEU A 105 12.34 4.56 14.50
C LEU A 105 13.35 5.21 15.45
N ARG A 106 13.30 4.95 16.76
CA ARG A 106 14.27 5.48 17.73
C ARG A 106 15.67 4.88 17.62
N LYS A 107 15.84 3.81 16.84
CA LYS A 107 17.14 3.17 16.59
C LYS A 107 17.87 3.76 15.37
N LEU A 108 17.17 4.56 14.57
CA LEU A 108 17.71 5.30 13.43
C LEU A 108 18.36 6.59 13.91
#